data_AF-F7T6U3-F1
#
_entry.id   AF-F7T6U3-F1
#
_cell.length_a   1.000
_cell.length_b   1.000
_cell.length_c   1.000
_cell.angle_alpha   90.00
_cell.angle_beta   90.00
_cell.angle_gamma   90.00
#
_symmetry.space_group_name_H-M   'P 1'
#
loop_
_entity.id
_entity.type
_entity.pdbx_description
1 polymer ?
#
loop_
_entity_poly.entity_id
_entity_poly.type
_entity_poly.pdbx_seq_one_letter_code
_entity_poly.pdbx_strand_id
1 'polypeptide(L)'
;MCDSESSLVHTTSQTETQADHALNQAPYYLIIEKLRSGDVLLTRGTTPRAGLIAYGTKGQYSHAALWVVPKEGVIPILMEADSVGVGPTFLPTVTLTGPDGRPIFAYALSDLEAISLLRHPRIQDLDPGVVSEVTEELVEDVSSRRYSALVRLSDMLDTSYLRGPARKLFAAIDAVNRDPRGHQGIFCSELVAMYFERLSLPLFQGRPPSAMSPNHLAEAASGLQPVTDAIIDAEAARFMTKTPAAHPPPDRQSWVSPLVKGRHDHELTMTAVSELSGMLESMREQWLSSGIHDSRQRVEEMKAAVSMATQAGNQTYARKLHTYTCTQVFLSQLLIALQQDPPNNRETEDIHDRNAAHQYLIDTFAALHKENIYAFARAQILFSFSLIKLQEKSSTYLKKRKLTSTRRKLLKQWKKCRGDRIDAQNLPSSLAPHTCPTRSELVYRDKLLVAALAAAKETSSHADLDTWSE
;
A
#
# COMPACT_ATOMS: atom_id res chain seq x y z
N MET A 1 42.52 -5.43 -5.90
CA MET A 1 42.70 -5.80 -7.33
C MET A 1 41.37 -6.33 -7.83
N CYS A 2 40.48 -5.58 -8.45
CA CYS A 2 40.60 -4.28 -9.11
C CYS A 2 39.50 -3.34 -8.62
N ASP A 3 39.91 -2.24 -8.01
CA ASP A 3 39.12 -1.02 -7.91
C ASP A 3 39.40 -0.25 -9.20
N SER A 4 38.37 -0.10 -10.04
CA SER A 4 38.43 0.66 -11.28
C SER A 4 37.43 1.79 -11.18
N GLU A 5 37.97 2.98 -10.93
CA GLU A 5 37.28 4.27 -10.99
C GLU A 5 36.46 4.39 -12.28
N SER A 6 35.13 4.50 -12.15
CA SER A 6 34.24 4.90 -13.23
C SER A 6 33.72 6.30 -12.93
N SER A 7 34.54 7.28 -13.29
CA SER A 7 34.18 8.68 -13.49
C SER A 7 33.23 8.76 -14.69
N LEU A 8 31.93 8.73 -14.45
CA LEU A 8 30.91 9.32 -15.33
C LEU A 8 29.58 9.36 -14.58
N VAL A 9 29.03 10.57 -14.46
CA VAL A 9 27.71 10.90 -13.88
C VAL A 9 27.69 11.09 -12.35
N HIS A 10 28.60 11.90 -11.82
CA HIS A 10 28.24 12.84 -10.76
C HIS A 10 28.00 14.21 -11.42
N THR A 11 26.73 14.58 -11.64
CA THR A 11 26.36 15.97 -11.93
C THR A 11 26.12 16.68 -10.60
N THR A 12 27.18 16.78 -9.80
CA THR A 12 27.26 17.77 -8.74
C THR A 12 27.53 19.11 -9.39
N SER A 13 26.54 19.98 -9.26
CA SER A 13 26.69 21.42 -9.13
C SER A 13 27.96 21.76 -8.35
N GLN A 14 29.05 22.11 -9.03
CA GLN A 14 30.22 22.81 -8.47
C GLN A 14 31.01 23.45 -9.62
N THR A 15 30.59 24.64 -10.02
CA THR A 15 31.57 25.73 -10.08
C THR A 15 31.34 26.53 -8.81
N GLU A 16 32.21 26.36 -7.83
CA GLU A 16 32.46 27.36 -6.77
C GLU A 16 33.00 28.64 -7.42
N THR A 17 32.18 29.27 -8.26
CA THR A 17 32.29 30.69 -8.52
C THR A 17 31.68 31.32 -7.28
N GLN A 18 32.44 32.11 -6.52
CA GLN A 18 31.99 32.86 -5.34
C GLN A 18 30.49 33.20 -5.46
N ALA A 19 29.66 32.73 -4.53
CA ALA A 19 28.21 32.96 -4.57
C ALA A 19 27.85 34.45 -4.80
N ASP A 20 28.72 35.34 -4.32
CA ASP A 20 28.64 36.80 -4.50
C ASP A 20 28.82 37.27 -5.96
N HIS A 21 29.57 36.54 -6.80
CA HIS A 21 29.74 36.85 -8.22
C HIS A 21 28.55 36.38 -9.07
N ALA A 22 27.99 35.21 -8.76
CA ALA A 22 26.82 34.68 -9.48
C ALA A 22 25.55 35.54 -9.24
N LEU A 23 25.37 36.06 -8.02
CA LEU A 23 24.25 36.94 -7.66
C LEU A 23 24.30 38.30 -8.38
N ASN A 24 25.50 38.80 -8.68
CA ASN A 24 25.68 40.10 -9.33
C ASN A 24 25.49 40.06 -10.86
N GLN A 25 25.44 38.87 -11.47
CA GLN A 25 25.38 38.67 -12.92
C GLN A 25 24.16 37.85 -13.39
N ALA A 26 23.15 37.66 -12.55
CA ALA A 26 21.94 36.95 -12.97
C ALA A 26 21.30 37.61 -14.22
N PRO A 27 20.99 36.84 -15.28
CA PRO A 27 20.39 37.35 -16.52
C PRO A 27 18.94 37.82 -16.35
N TYR A 28 18.24 37.35 -15.31
CA TYR A 28 16.85 37.71 -15.03
C TYR A 28 16.59 37.87 -13.52
N TYR A 29 15.64 38.74 -13.19
CA TYR A 29 15.13 38.94 -11.84
C TYR A 29 13.60 38.89 -11.83
N LEU A 30 13.02 38.22 -10.84
CA LEU A 30 11.56 38.13 -10.64
C LEU A 30 11.11 39.02 -9.48
N ILE A 31 10.24 39.99 -9.73
CA ILE A 31 9.72 40.92 -8.72
C ILE A 31 8.76 40.18 -7.79
N ILE A 32 9.11 40.09 -6.50
CA ILE A 32 8.39 39.27 -5.51
C ILE A 32 6.95 39.75 -5.34
N GLU A 33 6.71 41.06 -5.29
CA GLU A 33 5.39 41.65 -5.09
C GLU A 33 4.39 41.36 -6.22
N LYS A 34 4.89 40.91 -7.39
CA LYS A 34 4.06 40.60 -8.56
C LYS A 34 3.62 39.14 -8.61
N LEU A 35 4.23 38.29 -7.78
CA LEU A 35 4.00 36.85 -7.76
C LEU A 35 2.72 36.52 -7.00
N ARG A 36 1.96 35.56 -7.51
CA ARG A 36 0.69 35.08 -6.94
C ARG A 36 0.64 33.56 -6.95
N SER A 37 -0.24 33.00 -6.12
CA SER A 37 -0.58 31.57 -6.19
C SER A 37 -1.07 31.22 -7.60
N GLY A 38 -0.62 30.08 -8.11
CA GLY A 38 -0.84 29.55 -9.45
C GLY A 38 -0.08 30.26 -10.57
N ASP A 39 0.86 31.15 -10.27
CA ASP A 39 1.82 31.56 -11.30
C ASP A 39 2.68 30.38 -11.73
N VAL A 40 2.89 30.27 -13.04
CA VAL A 40 3.67 29.22 -13.68
C VAL A 40 4.95 29.84 -14.23
N LEU A 41 6.08 29.45 -13.69
CA LEU A 41 7.40 29.84 -14.17
C LEU A 41 7.89 28.82 -15.19
N LEU A 42 8.10 29.24 -16.43
CA LEU A 42 8.75 28.46 -17.47
C LEU A 42 10.18 28.93 -17.65
N THR A 43 11.13 27.99 -17.70
CA THR A 43 12.55 28.32 -17.86
C THR A 43 13.24 27.40 -18.86
N ARG A 44 14.33 27.92 -19.43
CA ARG A 44 15.32 27.13 -20.15
C ARG A 44 16.69 27.41 -19.57
N GLY A 45 17.29 26.39 -18.97
CA GLY A 45 18.66 26.45 -18.49
C GLY A 45 19.67 26.42 -19.64
N THR A 46 20.91 26.79 -19.35
CA THR A 46 22.06 26.77 -20.27
C THR A 46 22.64 25.38 -20.54
N THR A 47 22.11 24.34 -19.88
CA THR A 47 22.66 22.98 -20.00
C THR A 47 22.26 22.30 -21.31
N PRO A 48 23.10 21.41 -21.87
CA PRO A 48 22.75 20.63 -23.06
C PRO A 48 21.46 19.82 -22.91
N ARG A 49 21.18 19.32 -21.69
CA ARG A 49 19.93 18.60 -21.37
C ARG A 49 18.71 19.50 -21.52
N ALA A 50 18.78 20.73 -21.02
CA ALA A 50 17.70 21.71 -21.19
C ALA A 50 17.44 22.00 -22.68
N GLY A 51 18.50 22.21 -23.46
CA GLY A 51 18.42 22.38 -24.91
C GLY A 51 17.76 21.19 -25.62
N LEU A 52 18.10 19.96 -25.24
CA LEU A 52 17.49 18.74 -25.80
C LEU A 52 15.99 18.64 -25.50
N ILE A 53 15.56 18.96 -24.27
CA ILE A 53 14.14 18.93 -23.89
C ILE A 53 13.36 19.98 -24.68
N ALA A 54 13.87 21.22 -24.71
CA ALA A 54 13.24 22.33 -25.44
C ALA A 54 13.10 22.01 -26.94
N TYR A 55 14.18 21.52 -27.56
CA TYR A 55 14.17 21.09 -28.96
C TYR A 55 13.20 19.92 -29.21
N GLY A 56 13.27 18.88 -28.38
CA GLY A 56 12.47 17.67 -28.53
C GLY A 56 10.97 17.89 -28.35
N THR A 57 10.60 18.90 -27.55
CA THR A 57 9.22 19.34 -27.32
C THR A 57 8.85 20.58 -28.15
N LYS A 58 9.66 20.91 -29.17
CA LYS A 58 9.45 21.97 -30.17
C LYS A 58 9.13 23.35 -29.59
N GLY A 59 9.85 23.77 -28.56
CA GLY A 59 9.70 25.13 -28.06
C GLY A 59 10.94 25.69 -27.35
N GLN A 60 10.71 26.72 -26.54
CA GLN A 60 11.76 27.50 -25.91
C GLN A 60 12.10 27.05 -24.50
N TYR A 61 11.24 26.31 -23.83
CA TYR A 61 11.35 26.00 -22.40
C TYR A 61 11.71 24.53 -22.18
N SER A 62 12.45 24.26 -21.11
CA SER A 62 12.85 22.90 -20.70
C SER A 62 12.30 22.50 -19.33
N HIS A 63 11.80 23.47 -18.57
CA HIS A 63 11.35 23.28 -17.20
C HIS A 63 10.14 24.16 -16.89
N ALA A 64 9.35 23.72 -15.91
CA ALA A 64 8.17 24.42 -15.44
C ALA A 64 8.07 24.31 -13.92
N ALA A 65 7.62 25.37 -13.28
CA ALA A 65 7.47 25.42 -11.84
C ALA A 65 6.24 26.24 -11.45
N LEU A 66 5.71 26.01 -10.25
CA LEU A 66 4.41 26.49 -9.83
C LEU A 66 4.52 27.25 -8.50
N TRP A 67 3.97 28.45 -8.45
CA TRP A 67 3.88 29.19 -7.19
C TRP A 67 2.61 28.74 -6.49
N VAL A 68 2.74 28.30 -5.25
CA VAL A 68 1.59 27.83 -4.47
C VAL A 68 1.56 28.53 -3.12
N VAL A 69 0.37 28.71 -2.56
CA VAL A 69 0.18 29.26 -1.22
C VAL A 69 -0.34 28.13 -0.34
N PRO A 70 0.52 27.56 0.54
CA PRO A 70 0.14 26.37 1.30
C PRO A 70 -0.97 26.66 2.30
N LYS A 71 -1.03 27.89 2.82
CA LYS A 71 -2.09 28.36 3.72
C LYS A 71 -2.41 29.82 3.45
N GLU A 72 -3.66 30.20 3.63
CA GLU A 72 -4.09 31.60 3.55
C GLU A 72 -3.20 32.50 4.44
N GLY A 73 -2.74 33.63 3.90
CA GLY A 73 -1.85 34.57 4.59
C GLY A 73 -0.36 34.19 4.57
N VAL A 74 0.04 33.08 3.95
CA VAL A 74 1.45 32.68 3.78
C VAL A 74 2.01 33.19 2.46
N ILE A 75 3.31 33.52 2.45
CA ILE A 75 4.04 33.93 1.25
C ILE A 75 4.04 32.76 0.24
N PRO A 76 3.78 33.00 -1.06
CA PRO A 76 3.84 31.97 -2.07
C PRO A 76 5.20 31.26 -2.06
N ILE A 77 5.17 29.94 -2.09
CA ILE A 77 6.35 29.09 -2.24
C ILE A 77 6.42 28.60 -3.68
N LEU A 78 7.63 28.61 -4.24
CA LEU A 78 7.91 27.97 -5.51
C LEU A 78 7.93 26.45 -5.28
N MET A 79 7.07 25.72 -5.97
CA MET A 79 7.02 24.26 -6.01
C MET A 79 7.46 23.78 -7.39
N GLU A 80 8.37 22.82 -7.46
CA GLU A 80 8.80 22.23 -8.72
C GLU A 80 9.06 20.74 -8.60
N ALA A 81 9.08 20.06 -9.74
CA ALA A 81 9.57 18.69 -9.87
C ALA A 81 10.82 18.72 -10.74
N ASP A 82 11.95 18.27 -10.21
CA ASP A 82 13.25 18.24 -10.89
C ASP A 82 14.00 16.94 -10.57
N SER A 83 15.25 16.80 -10.99
CA SER A 83 16.04 15.58 -10.72
C SER A 83 16.21 15.22 -9.25
N VAL A 84 16.01 16.16 -8.32
CA VAL A 84 16.07 15.93 -6.87
C VAL A 84 14.78 15.29 -6.37
N GLY A 85 13.65 15.64 -6.98
CA GLY A 85 12.31 15.16 -6.65
C GLY A 85 11.29 16.27 -6.77
N VAL A 86 10.15 16.10 -6.12
CA VAL A 86 9.08 17.10 -6.05
C VAL A 86 9.13 17.79 -4.70
N GLY A 87 9.14 19.12 -4.69
CA GLY A 87 9.25 19.88 -3.45
C GLY A 87 9.38 21.38 -3.69
N PRO A 88 9.38 22.17 -2.60
CA PRO A 88 9.64 23.59 -2.71
C PRO A 88 11.06 23.90 -3.23
N THR A 89 11.27 25.08 -3.79
CA THR A 89 12.60 25.65 -4.10
C THR A 89 12.68 27.06 -3.56
N PHE A 90 13.80 27.37 -2.92
CA PHE A 90 14.07 28.69 -2.38
C PHE A 90 15.04 29.40 -3.32
N LEU A 91 14.56 30.48 -3.95
CA LEU A 91 15.37 31.27 -4.86
C LEU A 91 16.17 32.34 -4.09
N PRO A 92 17.40 32.67 -4.52
CA PRO A 92 18.17 33.74 -3.90
C PRO A 92 17.46 35.07 -4.05
N THR A 93 17.39 35.84 -2.95
CA THR A 93 16.76 37.16 -2.95
C THR A 93 17.79 38.27 -3.11
N VAL A 94 17.39 39.33 -3.81
CA VAL A 94 18.19 40.52 -4.04
C VAL A 94 17.30 41.76 -3.93
N THR A 95 17.86 42.83 -3.40
CA THR A 95 17.25 44.17 -3.47
C THR A 95 17.86 44.90 -4.65
N LEU A 96 17.04 45.30 -5.61
CA LEU A 96 17.42 46.13 -6.74
C LEU A 96 17.01 47.57 -6.43
N THR A 97 17.91 48.53 -6.59
CA THR A 97 17.60 49.96 -6.41
C THR A 97 17.77 50.67 -7.75
N GLY A 98 16.65 51.18 -8.28
CA GLY A 98 16.61 51.91 -9.54
C GLY A 98 17.13 53.35 -9.43
N PRO A 99 17.21 54.09 -10.55
CA PRO A 99 17.63 55.49 -10.57
C PRO A 99 16.72 56.42 -9.74
N ASP A 100 15.48 56.02 -9.51
CA ASP A 100 14.50 56.72 -8.66
C ASP A 100 14.73 56.48 -7.16
N GLY A 101 15.72 55.66 -6.80
CA GLY A 101 16.09 55.35 -5.42
C GLY A 101 15.13 54.39 -4.71
N ARG A 102 14.11 53.85 -5.38
CA ARG A 102 13.15 52.94 -4.76
C ARG A 102 13.68 51.51 -4.76
N PRO A 103 13.58 50.79 -3.62
CA PRO A 103 13.98 49.38 -3.55
C PRO A 103 12.91 48.48 -4.20
N ILE A 104 13.36 47.50 -4.96
CA ILE A 104 12.57 46.42 -5.56
C ILE A 104 13.12 45.10 -5.03
N PHE A 105 12.29 44.34 -4.34
CA PHE A 105 12.64 43.00 -3.87
C PHE A 105 12.40 41.98 -4.98
N ALA A 106 13.45 41.25 -5.35
CA ALA A 106 13.40 40.29 -6.45
C ALA A 106 14.11 38.98 -6.12
N TYR A 107 13.72 37.91 -6.81
CA TYR A 107 14.51 36.69 -6.90
C TYR A 107 15.52 36.79 -8.04
N ALA A 108 16.78 36.45 -7.78
CA ALA A 108 17.82 36.37 -8.80
C ALA A 108 17.81 34.98 -9.45
N LEU A 109 17.74 34.94 -10.79
CA LEU A 109 17.71 33.70 -11.55
C LEU A 109 18.95 33.57 -12.43
N SER A 110 19.86 32.69 -12.02
CA SER A 110 21.11 32.41 -12.73
C SER A 110 20.96 31.27 -13.75
N ASP A 111 21.89 31.18 -14.69
CA ASP A 111 22.04 30.05 -15.63
C ASP A 111 20.83 29.78 -16.56
N LEU A 112 20.11 30.85 -16.94
CA LEU A 112 18.96 30.77 -17.84
C LEU A 112 19.24 31.42 -19.21
N GLU A 113 18.81 30.74 -20.27
CA GLU A 113 18.74 31.29 -21.63
C GLU A 113 17.40 31.98 -21.89
N ALA A 114 16.30 31.43 -21.36
CA ALA A 114 14.95 31.95 -21.55
C ALA A 114 14.09 31.77 -20.29
N ILE A 115 13.14 32.68 -20.11
CA ILE A 115 12.19 32.71 -19.00
C ILE A 115 10.82 33.22 -19.47
N SER A 116 9.76 32.72 -18.86
CA SER A 116 8.44 33.34 -18.93
C SER A 116 7.66 33.05 -17.64
N LEU A 117 6.97 34.05 -17.13
CA LEU A 117 6.03 33.90 -16.02
C LEU A 117 4.62 33.98 -16.60
N LEU A 118 3.81 32.96 -16.35
CA LEU A 118 2.46 32.83 -16.88
C LEU A 118 1.44 32.73 -15.75
N ARG A 119 0.22 33.21 -15.97
CA ARG A 119 -0.89 33.15 -15.02
C ARG A 119 -2.19 32.80 -15.71
N HIS A 120 -2.98 31.92 -15.11
CA HIS A 120 -4.33 31.67 -15.59
C HIS A 120 -5.26 32.83 -15.19
N PRO A 121 -5.97 33.49 -16.12
CA PRO A 121 -6.72 34.72 -15.81
C PRO A 121 -7.85 34.49 -14.81
N ARG A 122 -8.46 33.30 -14.80
CA ARG A 122 -9.57 32.95 -13.89
C ARG A 122 -9.14 32.53 -12.49
N ILE A 123 -7.84 32.43 -12.21
CA ILE A 123 -7.40 31.95 -10.89
C ILE A 123 -7.73 32.95 -9.79
N GLN A 124 -7.79 34.24 -10.13
CA GLN A 124 -8.19 35.31 -9.23
C GLN A 124 -9.69 35.27 -8.86
N ASP A 125 -10.49 34.55 -9.64
CA ASP A 125 -11.94 34.41 -9.43
C ASP A 125 -12.26 33.23 -8.49
N LEU A 126 -11.25 32.43 -8.13
CA LEU A 126 -11.42 31.30 -7.21
C LEU A 126 -11.42 31.78 -5.76
N ASP A 127 -12.17 31.06 -4.92
CA ASP A 127 -12.14 31.27 -3.48
C ASP A 127 -10.74 30.95 -2.92
N PRO A 128 -10.13 31.84 -2.11
CA PRO A 128 -8.81 31.61 -1.53
C PRO A 128 -8.72 30.33 -0.68
N GLY A 129 -9.82 29.96 0.00
CA GLY A 129 -9.90 28.73 0.78
C GLY A 129 -9.78 27.48 -0.09
N VAL A 130 -10.50 27.46 -1.22
CA VAL A 130 -10.40 26.38 -2.23
C VAL A 130 -8.99 26.27 -2.80
N VAL A 131 -8.36 27.41 -3.12
CA VAL A 131 -6.97 27.42 -3.62
C VAL A 131 -5.99 26.87 -2.58
N SER A 132 -6.20 27.20 -1.30
CA SER A 132 -5.39 26.70 -0.20
C SER A 132 -5.58 25.20 -0.01
N GLU A 133 -6.83 24.71 0.03
CA GLU A 133 -7.16 23.29 0.19
C GLU A 133 -6.55 22.44 -0.93
N VAL A 134 -6.76 22.83 -2.20
CA VAL A 134 -6.17 22.13 -3.34
C VAL A 134 -4.64 22.18 -3.30
N THR A 135 -4.05 23.26 -2.80
CA THR A 135 -2.60 23.36 -2.58
C THR A 135 -2.13 22.33 -1.56
N GLU A 136 -2.79 22.27 -0.40
CA GLU A 136 -2.45 21.33 0.67
C GLU A 136 -2.56 19.88 0.18
N GLU A 137 -3.68 19.52 -0.46
CA GLU A 137 -3.89 18.19 -1.05
C GLU A 137 -2.84 17.86 -2.12
N LEU A 138 -2.48 18.83 -2.97
CA LEU A 138 -1.45 18.63 -3.99
C LEU A 138 -0.10 18.38 -3.31
N VAL A 139 0.29 19.23 -2.37
CA VAL A 139 1.56 19.11 -1.65
C VAL A 139 1.63 17.77 -0.90
N GLU A 140 0.59 17.34 -0.21
CA GLU A 140 0.55 16.03 0.46
C GLU A 140 0.72 14.88 -0.55
N ASP A 141 -0.04 14.92 -1.64
CA ASP A 141 0.00 13.88 -2.65
C ASP A 141 1.36 13.78 -3.35
N VAL A 142 1.95 14.92 -3.74
CA VAL A 142 3.11 14.94 -4.65
C VAL A 142 4.44 15.24 -3.98
N SER A 143 4.47 15.90 -2.82
CA SER A 143 5.73 16.29 -2.17
C SER A 143 6.59 15.08 -1.87
N SER A 144 7.90 15.21 -2.05
CA SER A 144 8.86 14.12 -1.83
C SER A 144 8.66 12.92 -2.77
N ARG A 145 7.85 13.03 -3.82
CA ARG A 145 7.90 12.06 -4.92
C ARG A 145 9.18 12.23 -5.72
N ARG A 146 9.63 11.15 -6.36
CA ARG A 146 10.78 11.18 -7.28
C ARG A 146 10.42 11.89 -8.59
N TYR A 147 11.44 12.36 -9.30
CA TYR A 147 11.27 12.81 -10.67
C TYR A 147 10.85 11.65 -11.57
N SER A 148 10.02 11.95 -12.56
CA SER A 148 9.64 10.97 -13.58
C SER A 148 10.86 10.48 -14.37
N ALA A 149 10.85 9.19 -14.71
CA ALA A 149 11.87 8.56 -15.54
C ALA A 149 11.97 9.24 -16.92
N LEU A 150 13.18 9.49 -17.38
CA LEU A 150 13.42 10.19 -18.65
C LEU A 150 12.85 9.43 -19.84
N VAL A 151 12.72 8.11 -19.76
CA VAL A 151 12.12 7.29 -20.82
C VAL A 151 10.72 7.77 -21.19
N ARG A 152 9.93 8.27 -20.22
CA ARG A 152 8.60 8.84 -20.50
C ARG A 152 8.66 10.11 -21.34
N LEU A 153 9.77 10.86 -21.29
CA LEU A 153 9.96 12.04 -22.13
C LEU A 153 10.05 11.66 -23.61
N SER A 154 10.46 10.43 -23.94
CA SER A 154 10.48 9.96 -25.34
C SER A 154 9.09 9.92 -25.98
N ASP A 155 8.04 9.70 -25.18
CA ASP A 155 6.66 9.69 -25.66
C ASP A 155 6.13 11.11 -25.91
N MET A 156 6.74 12.12 -25.27
CA MET A 156 6.42 13.55 -25.45
C MET A 156 7.18 14.18 -26.62
N LEU A 157 8.13 13.46 -27.23
CA LEU A 157 8.85 13.97 -28.40
C LEU A 157 7.93 13.99 -29.62
N ASP A 158 7.82 15.13 -30.26
CA ASP A 158 6.98 15.30 -31.44
C ASP A 158 7.65 14.76 -32.73
N THR A 159 8.95 14.44 -32.66
CA THR A 159 9.72 13.86 -33.76
C THR A 159 9.70 12.32 -33.73
N SER A 160 8.81 11.72 -34.53
CA SER A 160 8.59 10.26 -34.59
C SER A 160 9.87 9.43 -34.83
N TYR A 161 10.79 9.92 -35.66
CA TYR A 161 12.05 9.24 -35.99
C TYR A 161 13.08 9.28 -34.83
N LEU A 162 12.99 10.25 -33.92
CA LEU A 162 13.86 10.33 -32.75
C LEU A 162 13.33 9.55 -31.54
N ARG A 163 12.04 9.20 -31.51
CA ARG A 163 11.43 8.49 -30.36
C ARG A 163 12.17 7.21 -30.02
N GLY A 164 12.45 6.36 -31.01
CA GLY A 164 13.14 5.07 -30.79
C GLY A 164 14.54 5.24 -30.21
N PRO A 165 15.44 6.01 -30.86
CA PRO A 165 16.77 6.30 -30.33
C PRO A 165 16.75 7.00 -28.97
N ALA A 166 15.90 8.01 -28.78
CA ALA A 166 15.78 8.74 -27.52
C ALA A 166 15.30 7.82 -26.39
N ARG A 167 14.31 6.97 -26.65
CA ARG A 167 13.83 5.98 -25.68
C ARG A 167 14.93 5.04 -25.21
N LYS A 168 15.79 4.56 -26.12
CA LYS A 168 16.95 3.71 -25.76
C LYS A 168 17.97 4.47 -24.91
N LEU A 169 18.30 5.70 -25.30
CA LEU A 169 19.24 6.55 -24.57
C LEU A 169 18.71 6.87 -23.17
N PHE A 170 17.47 7.33 -23.06
CA PHE A 170 16.83 7.64 -21.79
C PHE A 170 16.68 6.41 -20.92
N ALA A 171 16.31 5.26 -21.48
CA ALA A 171 16.27 4.00 -20.73
C ALA A 171 17.65 3.59 -20.19
N ALA A 172 18.74 3.86 -20.91
CA ALA A 172 20.09 3.60 -20.42
C ALA A 172 20.47 4.54 -19.27
N ILE A 173 20.11 5.83 -19.37
CA ILE A 173 20.32 6.82 -18.29
C ILE A 173 19.49 6.43 -17.05
N ASP A 174 18.21 6.08 -17.25
CA ASP A 174 17.31 5.62 -16.19
C ASP A 174 17.79 4.30 -15.58
N ALA A 175 18.42 3.40 -16.35
CA ALA A 175 18.94 2.12 -15.86
C ALA A 175 20.14 2.27 -14.92
N VAL A 176 20.95 3.33 -15.09
CA VAL A 176 22.03 3.67 -14.15
C VAL A 176 21.45 4.32 -12.88
N ASN A 177 20.38 5.09 -13.04
CA ASN A 177 19.67 5.77 -11.94
C ASN A 177 18.47 4.97 -11.40
N ARG A 178 18.45 3.66 -11.62
CA ARG A 178 17.21 2.86 -11.54
C ARG A 178 16.64 2.84 -10.12
N ASP A 179 15.40 3.30 -10.03
CA ASP A 179 14.44 2.76 -9.06
C ASP A 179 14.03 1.35 -9.56
N PRO A 180 14.35 0.28 -8.82
CA PRO A 180 14.07 -1.08 -9.28
C PRO A 180 12.58 -1.42 -9.47
N ARG A 181 11.63 -0.55 -9.10
CA ARG A 181 10.22 -0.97 -8.94
C ARG A 181 9.15 -0.09 -9.62
N GLY A 182 9.54 0.90 -10.43
CA GLY A 182 8.64 1.51 -11.41
C GLY A 182 7.60 2.52 -10.87
N HIS A 183 7.83 3.15 -9.73
CA HIS A 183 6.99 4.26 -9.28
C HIS A 183 6.96 5.38 -10.32
N GLN A 184 5.76 5.84 -10.69
CA GLN A 184 5.59 6.96 -11.61
C GLN A 184 5.97 8.26 -10.89
N GLY A 185 7.22 8.68 -11.04
CA GLY A 185 7.61 10.05 -10.66
C GLY A 185 6.83 11.09 -11.47
N ILE A 186 6.91 12.35 -11.07
CA ILE A 186 6.15 13.45 -11.68
C ILE A 186 7.10 14.34 -12.51
N PHE A 187 6.68 14.72 -13.72
CA PHE A 187 7.39 15.75 -14.49
C PHE A 187 7.05 17.17 -14.02
N CYS A 188 7.97 18.12 -14.24
CA CYS A 188 7.80 19.53 -13.91
C CYS A 188 6.48 20.14 -14.43
N SER A 189 6.15 19.87 -15.69
CA SER A 189 4.88 20.33 -16.30
C SER A 189 3.65 19.50 -15.93
N GLU A 190 3.84 18.25 -15.54
CA GLU A 190 2.77 17.39 -15.02
C GLU A 190 2.29 17.89 -13.65
N LEU A 191 3.21 18.32 -12.78
CA LEU A 191 2.88 18.99 -11.51
C LEU A 191 1.98 20.21 -11.72
N VAL A 192 2.33 21.08 -12.69
CA VAL A 192 1.53 22.27 -13.03
C VAL A 192 0.14 21.86 -13.52
N ALA A 193 0.06 20.90 -14.44
CA ALA A 193 -1.22 20.48 -15.00
C ALA A 193 -2.14 19.82 -13.95
N MET A 194 -1.58 19.01 -13.03
CA MET A 194 -2.32 18.42 -11.91
C MET A 194 -2.95 19.49 -11.01
N TYR A 195 -2.21 20.56 -10.70
CA TYR A 195 -2.73 21.66 -9.88
C TYR A 195 -3.96 22.32 -10.51
N PHE A 196 -3.85 22.68 -11.79
CA PHE A 196 -4.95 23.33 -12.52
C PHE A 196 -6.14 22.40 -12.76
N GLU A 197 -5.91 21.10 -12.94
CA GLU A 197 -6.98 20.11 -13.02
C GLU A 197 -7.78 20.03 -11.70
N ARG A 198 -7.09 20.00 -10.54
CA ARG A 198 -7.76 20.00 -9.22
C ARG A 198 -8.52 21.28 -8.94
N LEU A 199 -8.03 22.42 -9.41
CA LEU A 199 -8.75 23.71 -9.33
C LEU A 199 -9.95 23.79 -10.29
N SER A 200 -10.27 22.73 -11.04
CA SER A 200 -11.31 22.76 -12.09
C SER A 200 -11.06 23.85 -13.14
N LEU A 201 -9.78 24.15 -13.40
CA LEU A 201 -9.30 25.07 -14.43
C LEU A 201 -8.34 24.32 -15.39
N PRO A 202 -8.77 23.22 -16.04
CA PRO A 202 -7.88 22.40 -16.84
C PRO A 202 -7.26 23.22 -17.98
N LEU A 203 -5.92 23.16 -18.08
CA LEU A 203 -5.17 23.92 -19.10
C LEU A 203 -5.44 23.42 -20.52
N PHE A 204 -5.81 22.15 -20.69
CA PHE A 204 -6.09 21.56 -22.00
C PHE A 204 -7.33 20.67 -21.94
N GLN A 205 -8.11 20.67 -23.01
CA GLN A 205 -9.25 19.77 -23.19
C GLN A 205 -8.77 18.43 -23.75
N GLY A 206 -9.07 17.32 -23.05
CA GLY A 206 -8.84 15.96 -23.53
C GLY A 206 -7.38 15.48 -23.54
N ARG A 207 -6.45 16.23 -22.94
CA ARG A 207 -5.05 15.81 -22.78
C ARG A 207 -4.71 15.68 -21.28
N PRO A 208 -4.26 14.50 -20.81
CA PRO A 208 -3.99 14.29 -19.39
C PRO A 208 -2.71 15.02 -18.93
N PRO A 209 -2.55 15.34 -17.62
CA PRO A 209 -1.35 15.96 -17.07
C PRO A 209 -0.04 15.25 -17.44
N SER A 210 -0.08 13.92 -17.48
CA SER A 210 1.08 13.06 -17.76
C SER A 210 1.61 13.15 -19.19
N ALA A 211 0.89 13.83 -20.09
CA ALA A 211 1.27 14.09 -21.48
C ALA A 211 1.69 15.56 -21.72
N MET A 212 1.88 16.34 -20.65
CA MET A 212 2.28 17.75 -20.76
C MET A 212 3.79 17.93 -20.83
N SER A 213 4.19 19.00 -21.49
CA SER A 213 5.57 19.46 -21.55
C SER A 213 5.59 20.95 -21.18
N PRO A 214 6.74 21.52 -20.77
CA PRO A 214 6.85 22.95 -20.52
C PRO A 214 6.44 23.81 -21.72
N ASN A 215 6.68 23.34 -22.94
CA ASN A 215 6.32 24.08 -24.15
C ASN A 215 4.84 24.02 -24.48
N HIS A 216 4.14 22.94 -24.11
CA HIS A 216 2.68 22.93 -24.18
C HIS A 216 2.11 24.06 -23.31
N LEU A 217 2.60 24.23 -22.07
CA LEU A 217 2.15 25.30 -21.18
C LEU A 217 2.35 26.71 -21.74
N ALA A 218 3.32 26.91 -22.65
CA ALA A 218 3.56 28.19 -23.32
C ALA A 218 2.61 28.47 -24.50
N GLU A 219 1.89 27.45 -24.99
CA GLU A 219 0.95 27.62 -26.10
C GLU A 219 -0.27 28.43 -25.67
N ALA A 220 -0.82 29.24 -26.58
CA ALA A 220 -2.06 29.97 -26.35
C ALA A 220 -3.25 29.05 -25.98
N ALA A 221 -3.21 27.79 -26.44
CA ALA A 221 -4.21 26.77 -26.13
C ALA A 221 -4.27 26.42 -24.63
N SER A 222 -3.22 26.70 -23.86
CA SER A 222 -3.19 26.47 -22.40
C SER A 222 -4.11 27.43 -21.62
N GLY A 223 -4.51 28.56 -22.22
CA GLY A 223 -5.22 29.64 -21.56
C GLY A 223 -4.38 30.47 -20.58
N LEU A 224 -3.10 30.12 -20.37
CA LEU A 224 -2.18 30.88 -19.54
C LEU A 224 -1.74 32.17 -20.25
N GLN A 225 -1.64 33.28 -19.50
CA GLN A 225 -1.27 34.59 -20.03
C GLN A 225 0.06 35.07 -19.43
N PRO A 226 0.94 35.73 -20.21
CA PRO A 226 2.19 36.28 -19.69
C PRO A 226 2.00 37.36 -18.62
N VAL A 227 2.82 37.32 -17.58
CA VAL A 227 2.93 38.34 -16.52
C VAL A 227 4.25 39.12 -16.73
N THR A 228 4.27 39.97 -17.75
CA THR A 228 5.50 40.61 -18.23
C THR A 228 6.06 41.67 -17.28
N ASP A 229 5.22 42.27 -16.43
CA ASP A 229 5.62 43.30 -15.47
C ASP A 229 6.31 42.73 -14.21
N ALA A 230 6.44 41.40 -14.11
CA ALA A 230 7.11 40.71 -13.02
C ALA A 230 8.59 40.37 -13.31
N ILE A 231 9.06 40.52 -14.56
CA ILE A 231 10.41 40.12 -14.97
C ILE A 231 11.25 41.35 -15.30
N ILE A 232 12.45 41.42 -14.73
CA ILE A 232 13.49 42.39 -15.09
C ILE A 232 14.62 41.62 -15.77
N ASP A 233 14.94 41.97 -17.02
CA ASP A 233 16.05 41.36 -17.75
C ASP A 233 17.41 42.00 -17.41
N ALA A 234 18.49 41.42 -17.95
CA ALA A 234 19.84 41.90 -17.75
C ALA A 234 20.06 43.34 -18.25
N GLU A 235 19.37 43.76 -19.32
CA GLU A 235 19.54 45.09 -19.88
C GLU A 235 18.91 46.16 -18.99
N ALA A 236 17.73 45.90 -18.43
CA ALA A 236 17.08 46.77 -17.46
C ALA A 236 17.85 46.78 -16.13
N ALA A 237 18.31 45.62 -15.66
CA ALA A 237 19.02 45.48 -14.39
C ALA A 237 20.41 46.14 -14.38
N ARG A 238 21.04 46.39 -15.55
CA ARG A 238 22.37 47.03 -15.62
C ARG A 238 22.40 48.45 -15.06
N PHE A 239 21.24 49.10 -14.99
CA PHE A 239 21.09 50.46 -14.45
C PHE A 239 20.67 50.48 -12.97
N MET A 240 20.66 49.31 -12.31
CA MET A 240 20.23 49.17 -10.92
C MET A 240 21.40 48.76 -10.03
N THR A 241 21.40 49.27 -8.79
CA THR A 241 22.31 48.77 -7.75
C THR A 241 21.74 47.49 -7.16
N LYS A 242 22.58 46.47 -6.96
CA LYS A 242 22.18 45.15 -6.47
C LYS A 242 22.73 44.94 -5.06
N THR A 243 21.86 44.58 -4.14
CA THR A 243 22.25 44.20 -2.76
C THR A 243 21.73 42.80 -2.49
N PRO A 244 22.59 41.77 -2.54
CA PRO A 244 22.16 40.39 -2.25
C PRO A 244 21.73 40.25 -0.79
N ALA A 245 20.85 39.30 -0.51
CA ALA A 245 20.50 38.95 0.86
C ALA A 245 21.72 38.39 1.62
N ALA A 246 21.73 38.61 2.94
CA ALA A 246 22.86 38.22 3.81
C ALA A 246 23.07 36.70 3.90
N HIS A 247 22.06 35.90 3.54
CA HIS A 247 22.13 34.44 3.62
C HIS A 247 21.68 33.80 2.31
N PRO A 248 22.49 32.89 1.73
CA PRO A 248 22.06 32.12 0.58
C PRO A 248 20.91 31.19 0.98
N PRO A 249 19.97 30.91 0.06
CA PRO A 249 18.91 29.93 0.32
C PRO A 249 19.51 28.52 0.52
N PRO A 250 18.81 27.64 1.27
CA PRO A 250 19.24 26.26 1.41
C PRO A 250 19.20 25.55 0.05
N ASP A 251 20.28 24.83 -0.25
CA ASP A 251 20.39 24.03 -1.47
C ASP A 251 19.35 22.91 -1.48
N ARG A 252 18.58 22.78 -2.57
CA ARG A 252 17.48 21.83 -2.72
C ARG A 252 17.90 20.38 -2.47
N GLN A 253 19.08 19.99 -2.93
CA GLN A 253 19.61 18.64 -2.73
C GLN A 253 19.73 18.30 -1.24
N SER A 254 20.16 19.25 -0.42
CA SER A 254 20.38 19.03 1.03
C SER A 254 19.12 18.73 1.83
N TRP A 255 17.93 19.19 1.39
CA TRP A 255 16.70 19.05 2.18
C TRP A 255 15.57 18.29 1.48
N VAL A 256 15.46 18.30 0.14
CA VAL A 256 14.44 17.51 -0.57
C VAL A 256 14.84 16.04 -0.68
N SER A 257 16.12 15.75 -0.94
CA SER A 257 16.57 14.35 -1.12
C SER A 257 16.32 13.45 0.10
N PRO A 258 16.57 13.89 1.35
CA PRO A 258 16.23 13.10 2.53
C PRO A 258 14.73 12.79 2.64
N LEU A 259 13.87 13.76 2.30
CA LEU A 259 12.42 13.59 2.33
C LEU A 259 11.94 12.60 1.26
N VAL A 260 12.47 12.71 0.03
CA VAL A 260 12.18 11.78 -1.05
C VAL A 260 12.58 10.35 -0.69
N LYS A 261 13.75 10.19 -0.05
CA LYS A 261 14.19 8.89 0.45
C LYS A 261 13.28 8.35 1.55
N GLY A 262 12.91 9.18 2.52
CA GLY A 262 12.03 8.78 3.63
C GLY A 262 10.63 8.35 3.17
N ARG A 263 10.03 9.08 2.21
CA ARG A 263 8.74 8.71 1.62
C ARG A 263 8.81 7.37 0.89
N HIS A 264 9.88 7.14 0.13
CA HIS A 264 10.10 5.88 -0.56
C HIS A 264 10.19 4.69 0.42
N ASP A 265 10.95 4.84 1.51
CA ASP A 265 11.10 3.78 2.52
C ASP A 265 9.75 3.47 3.22
N HIS A 266 8.91 4.48 3.43
CA HIS A 266 7.56 4.32 3.97
C HIS A 266 6.62 3.58 3.01
N GLU A 267 6.55 3.99 1.74
CA GLU A 267 5.72 3.34 0.71
C GLU A 267 6.10 1.86 0.51
N LEU A 268 7.40 1.55 0.56
CA LEU A 268 7.91 0.18 0.52
C LEU A 268 7.43 -0.66 1.70
N THR A 269 7.46 -0.08 2.90
CA THR A 269 7.03 -0.76 4.12
C THR A 269 5.53 -1.05 4.07
N MET A 270 4.71 -0.08 3.65
CA MET A 270 3.26 -0.24 3.54
C MET A 270 2.86 -1.28 2.49
N THR A 271 3.52 -1.30 1.32
CA THR A 271 3.27 -2.30 0.29
C THR A 271 3.59 -3.71 0.79
N ALA A 272 4.73 -3.89 1.44
CA ALA A 272 5.13 -5.18 2.01
C ALA A 272 4.14 -5.66 3.10
N VAL A 273 3.66 -4.75 3.95
CA VAL A 273 2.62 -5.05 4.95
C VAL A 273 1.31 -5.47 4.29
N SER A 274 0.89 -4.79 3.22
CA SER A 274 -0.31 -5.14 2.45
C SER A 274 -0.20 -6.52 1.79
N GLU A 275 0.95 -6.84 1.17
CA GLU A 275 1.20 -8.15 0.56
C GLU A 275 1.21 -9.27 1.60
N LEU A 276 1.87 -9.06 2.74
CA LEU A 276 1.88 -10.01 3.85
C LEU A 276 0.46 -10.24 4.40
N SER A 277 -0.33 -9.18 4.54
CA SER A 277 -1.72 -9.27 5.01
C SER A 277 -2.58 -10.08 4.04
N GLY A 278 -2.48 -9.81 2.73
CA GLY A 278 -3.19 -10.58 1.71
C GLY A 278 -2.78 -12.05 1.66
N MET A 279 -1.49 -12.36 1.85
CA MET A 279 -1.00 -13.74 1.93
C MET A 279 -1.55 -14.46 3.17
N LEU A 280 -1.57 -13.81 4.34
CA LEU A 280 -2.13 -14.39 5.57
C LEU A 280 -3.63 -14.67 5.45
N GLU A 281 -4.39 -13.78 4.82
CA GLU A 281 -5.81 -13.98 4.55
C GLU A 281 -6.05 -15.19 3.64
N SER A 282 -5.29 -15.30 2.55
CA SER A 282 -5.35 -16.43 1.61
C SER A 282 -5.02 -17.77 2.30
N MET A 283 -3.96 -17.80 3.13
CA MET A 283 -3.61 -18.98 3.92
C MET A 283 -4.73 -19.38 4.89
N ARG A 284 -5.38 -18.41 5.54
CA ARG A 284 -6.51 -18.65 6.45
C ARG A 284 -7.71 -19.24 5.70
N GLU A 285 -8.09 -18.67 4.56
CA GLU A 285 -9.20 -19.18 3.75
C GLU A 285 -8.95 -20.61 3.25
N GLN A 286 -7.73 -20.90 2.82
CA GLN A 286 -7.32 -22.24 2.42
C GLN A 286 -7.41 -23.22 3.60
N TRP A 287 -6.92 -22.82 4.78
CA TRP A 287 -7.00 -23.63 5.99
C TRP A 287 -8.44 -23.91 6.41
N LEU A 288 -9.31 -22.90 6.44
CA LEU A 288 -10.73 -23.05 6.77
C LEU A 288 -11.43 -23.99 5.78
N SER A 289 -11.20 -23.80 4.48
CA SER A 289 -11.80 -24.64 3.44
C SER A 289 -11.37 -26.10 3.56
N SER A 290 -10.08 -26.34 3.81
CA SER A 290 -9.55 -27.69 4.07
C SER A 290 -10.16 -28.29 5.34
N GLY A 291 -10.22 -27.53 6.43
CA GLY A 291 -10.79 -27.97 7.70
C GLY A 291 -12.28 -28.32 7.59
N ILE A 292 -13.06 -27.55 6.82
CA ILE A 292 -14.48 -27.82 6.57
C ILE A 292 -14.63 -29.15 5.81
N HIS A 293 -13.83 -29.35 4.76
CA HIS A 293 -13.85 -30.58 3.97
C HIS A 293 -13.53 -31.81 4.82
N ASP A 294 -12.40 -31.78 5.55
CA ASP A 294 -11.97 -32.87 6.43
C ASP A 294 -13.01 -33.15 7.51
N SER A 295 -13.56 -32.11 8.13
CA SER A 295 -14.57 -32.23 9.18
C SER A 295 -15.85 -32.90 8.66
N ARG A 296 -16.32 -32.54 7.46
CA ARG A 296 -17.49 -33.17 6.82
C ARG A 296 -17.26 -34.65 6.53
N GLN A 297 -16.10 -35.00 5.97
CA GLN A 297 -15.77 -36.41 5.74
C GLN A 297 -15.79 -37.20 7.05
N ARG A 298 -15.23 -36.64 8.13
CA ARG A 298 -15.26 -37.27 9.46
C ARG A 298 -16.66 -37.47 9.99
N VAL A 299 -17.57 -36.50 9.82
CA VAL A 299 -18.97 -36.65 10.24
C VAL A 299 -19.61 -37.87 9.59
N GLU A 300 -19.41 -38.08 8.29
CA GLU A 300 -19.96 -39.23 7.57
C GLU A 300 -19.37 -40.57 8.04
N GLU A 301 -18.05 -40.63 8.26
CA GLU A 301 -17.39 -41.78 8.87
C GLU A 301 -17.96 -42.10 10.28
N MET A 302 -18.20 -41.05 11.08
CA MET A 302 -18.74 -41.18 12.43
C MET A 302 -20.20 -41.67 12.44
N LYS A 303 -21.05 -41.13 11.55
CA LYS A 303 -22.44 -41.59 11.37
C LYS A 303 -22.50 -43.08 10.99
N ALA A 304 -21.63 -43.53 10.08
CA ALA A 304 -21.56 -44.94 9.71
C ALA A 304 -21.24 -45.85 10.92
N ALA A 305 -20.34 -45.42 11.81
CA ALA A 305 -20.02 -46.17 13.03
C ALA A 305 -21.18 -46.19 14.05
N VAL A 306 -21.95 -45.10 14.16
CA VAL A 306 -23.18 -45.05 14.98
C VAL A 306 -24.21 -46.05 14.46
N SER A 307 -24.44 -46.08 13.15
CA SER A 307 -25.36 -47.03 12.50
C SER A 307 -24.93 -48.48 12.76
N MET A 308 -23.63 -48.79 12.59
CA MET A 308 -23.08 -50.12 12.91
C MET A 308 -23.29 -50.53 14.38
N ALA A 309 -23.08 -49.61 15.32
CA ALA A 309 -23.28 -49.90 16.75
C ALA A 309 -24.75 -50.16 17.09
N THR A 310 -25.65 -49.43 16.43
CA THR A 310 -27.10 -49.58 16.54
C THR A 310 -27.57 -50.92 15.98
N GLN A 311 -27.13 -51.28 14.77
CA GLN A 311 -27.43 -52.58 14.15
C GLN A 311 -26.91 -53.76 14.98
N ALA A 312 -25.79 -53.58 15.67
CA ALA A 312 -25.24 -54.59 16.59
C ALA A 312 -25.98 -54.68 17.94
N GLY A 313 -27.01 -53.87 18.18
CA GLY A 313 -27.77 -53.83 19.43
C GLY A 313 -26.98 -53.27 20.61
N ASN A 314 -25.86 -52.57 20.38
CA ASN A 314 -24.98 -52.07 21.43
C ASN A 314 -25.28 -50.61 21.78
N GLN A 315 -26.39 -50.41 22.49
CA GLN A 315 -26.96 -49.13 22.89
C GLN A 315 -25.94 -48.20 23.58
N THR A 316 -25.10 -48.76 24.45
CA THR A 316 -24.08 -47.99 25.19
C THR A 316 -23.05 -47.34 24.27
N TYR A 317 -22.55 -48.07 23.26
CA TYR A 317 -21.58 -47.50 22.32
C TYR A 317 -22.24 -46.67 21.24
N ALA A 318 -23.47 -47.00 20.80
CA ALA A 318 -24.24 -46.16 19.89
C ALA A 318 -24.38 -44.74 20.46
N ARG A 319 -24.83 -44.61 21.72
CA ARG A 319 -24.94 -43.31 22.41
C ARG A 319 -23.61 -42.56 22.51
N LYS A 320 -22.52 -43.25 22.89
CA LYS A 320 -21.18 -42.60 23.00
C LYS A 320 -20.67 -42.09 21.65
N LEU A 321 -20.78 -42.91 20.61
CA LEU A 321 -20.37 -42.53 19.25
C LEU A 321 -21.25 -41.39 18.72
N HIS A 322 -22.55 -41.41 19.04
CA HIS A 322 -23.48 -40.35 18.71
C HIS A 322 -23.08 -39.01 19.32
N THR A 323 -22.71 -38.97 20.61
CA THR A 323 -22.22 -37.74 21.26
C THR A 323 -21.01 -37.15 20.54
N TYR A 324 -19.99 -37.94 20.21
CA TYR A 324 -18.82 -37.44 19.48
C TYR A 324 -19.15 -37.00 18.06
N THR A 325 -20.13 -37.64 17.42
CA THR A 325 -20.63 -37.25 16.10
C THR A 325 -21.29 -35.87 16.17
N CYS A 326 -22.14 -35.63 17.18
CA CYS A 326 -22.78 -34.32 17.40
C CYS A 326 -21.75 -33.22 17.67
N THR A 327 -20.73 -33.51 18.48
CA THR A 327 -19.61 -32.58 18.70
C THR A 327 -18.89 -32.26 17.38
N GLN A 328 -18.65 -33.25 16.53
CA GLN A 328 -18.00 -33.04 15.25
C GLN A 328 -18.84 -32.20 14.28
N VAL A 329 -20.17 -32.41 14.26
CA VAL A 329 -21.11 -31.59 13.50
C VAL A 329 -21.04 -30.14 13.95
N PHE A 330 -21.09 -29.88 15.26
CA PHE A 330 -20.93 -28.54 15.81
C PHE A 330 -19.60 -27.88 15.39
N LEU A 331 -18.48 -28.61 15.51
CA LEU A 331 -17.16 -28.11 15.10
C LEU A 331 -17.08 -27.81 13.59
N SER A 332 -17.75 -28.62 12.75
CA SER A 332 -17.87 -28.33 11.31
C SER A 332 -18.63 -27.02 11.05
N GLN A 333 -19.75 -26.81 11.75
CA GLN A 333 -20.56 -25.60 11.61
C GLN A 333 -19.84 -24.36 12.16
N LEU A 334 -18.99 -24.51 13.18
CA LEU A 334 -18.13 -23.43 13.66
C LEU A 334 -17.15 -22.95 12.58
N LEU A 335 -16.51 -23.86 11.84
CA LEU A 335 -15.63 -23.47 10.73
C LEU A 335 -16.40 -22.76 9.61
N ILE A 336 -17.62 -23.20 9.30
CA ILE A 336 -18.48 -22.55 8.30
C ILE A 336 -18.86 -21.14 8.76
N ALA A 337 -19.25 -20.96 10.02
CA ALA A 337 -19.54 -19.65 10.59
C ALA A 337 -18.32 -18.71 10.54
N LEU A 338 -17.13 -19.23 10.85
CA LEU A 338 -15.87 -18.49 10.73
C LEU A 338 -15.59 -18.08 9.28
N GLN A 339 -15.82 -18.98 8.31
CA GLN A 339 -15.63 -18.67 6.89
C GLN A 339 -16.63 -17.62 6.37
N GLN A 340 -17.88 -17.63 6.86
CA GLN A 340 -18.94 -16.73 6.41
C GLN A 340 -18.87 -15.32 7.01
N ASP A 341 -18.21 -15.15 8.16
CA ASP A 341 -18.03 -13.85 8.82
C ASP A 341 -16.53 -13.54 8.99
N PRO A 342 -15.81 -13.22 7.90
CA PRO A 342 -14.41 -12.83 7.99
C PRO A 342 -14.30 -11.48 8.71
N PRO A 343 -13.26 -11.29 9.55
CA PRO A 343 -13.11 -10.11 10.40
C PRO A 343 -12.97 -8.80 9.62
N ASN A 344 -12.50 -8.85 8.37
CA ASN A 344 -12.23 -7.68 7.53
C ASN A 344 -13.45 -7.16 6.75
N ASN A 345 -14.64 -7.76 6.91
CA ASN A 345 -15.79 -7.47 6.05
C ASN A 345 -16.60 -6.22 6.46
N ARG A 346 -16.14 -5.39 7.43
CA ARG A 346 -16.87 -4.20 7.90
C ARG A 346 -15.93 -3.07 8.35
N GLU A 347 -16.25 -1.84 7.96
CA GLU A 347 -15.67 -0.55 8.39
C GLU A 347 -15.98 -0.22 9.87
N THR A 348 -15.86 -1.17 10.77
CA THR A 348 -16.08 -0.95 12.21
C THR A 348 -14.75 -0.79 12.91
N GLU A 349 -14.66 0.15 13.87
CA GLU A 349 -13.49 0.44 14.73
C GLU A 349 -12.92 -0.77 15.53
N ASP A 350 -13.45 -1.97 15.31
CA ASP A 350 -13.25 -3.17 16.14
C ASP A 350 -12.53 -4.33 15.39
N ILE A 351 -11.82 -4.04 14.30
CA ILE A 351 -11.14 -5.08 13.48
C ILE A 351 -10.16 -5.91 14.33
N HIS A 352 -9.46 -5.28 15.28
CA HIS A 352 -8.50 -5.98 16.14
C HIS A 352 -9.20 -7.02 17.04
N ASP A 353 -10.27 -6.64 17.73
CA ASP A 353 -11.00 -7.52 18.66
C ASP A 353 -11.68 -8.67 17.89
N ARG A 354 -12.19 -8.39 16.68
CA ARG A 354 -12.73 -9.44 15.80
C ARG A 354 -11.67 -10.42 15.33
N ASN A 355 -10.48 -9.94 14.99
CA ASN A 355 -9.35 -10.80 14.64
C ASN A 355 -8.92 -11.69 15.82
N ALA A 356 -8.85 -11.12 17.02
CA ALA A 356 -8.52 -11.86 18.24
C ALA A 356 -9.55 -12.96 18.54
N ALA A 357 -10.85 -12.62 18.52
CA ALA A 357 -11.94 -13.58 18.71
C ALA A 357 -11.94 -14.69 17.64
N HIS A 358 -11.66 -14.34 16.37
CA HIS A 358 -11.61 -15.31 15.28
C HIS A 358 -10.45 -16.29 15.47
N GLN A 359 -9.26 -15.81 15.82
CA GLN A 359 -8.10 -16.66 16.09
C GLN A 359 -8.35 -17.58 17.29
N TYR A 360 -8.93 -17.05 18.38
CA TYR A 360 -9.30 -17.84 19.55
C TYR A 360 -10.22 -19.01 19.18
N LEU A 361 -11.22 -18.78 18.34
CA LEU A 361 -12.15 -19.82 17.89
C LEU A 361 -11.49 -20.85 16.97
N ILE A 362 -10.55 -20.44 16.11
CA ILE A 362 -9.73 -21.34 15.30
C ILE A 362 -8.91 -22.28 16.18
N ASP A 363 -8.23 -21.74 17.19
CA ASP A 363 -7.39 -22.55 18.07
C ASP A 363 -8.23 -23.48 18.95
N THR A 364 -9.37 -22.97 19.43
CA THR A 364 -10.36 -23.76 20.18
C THR A 364 -10.91 -24.90 19.32
N PHE A 365 -11.23 -24.64 18.05
CA PHE A 365 -11.62 -25.68 17.10
C PHE A 365 -10.52 -26.73 16.97
N ALA A 366 -9.28 -26.33 16.72
CA ALA A 366 -8.18 -27.26 16.46
C ALA A 366 -7.96 -28.22 17.64
N ALA A 367 -8.03 -27.68 18.86
CA ALA A 367 -7.94 -28.47 20.09
C ALA A 367 -9.13 -29.43 20.27
N LEU A 368 -10.36 -28.92 20.20
CA LEU A 368 -11.57 -29.72 20.41
C LEU A 368 -11.73 -30.79 19.34
N HIS A 369 -11.42 -30.46 18.08
CA HIS A 369 -11.46 -31.39 16.95
C HIS A 369 -10.53 -32.58 17.16
N LYS A 370 -9.27 -32.31 17.55
CA LYS A 370 -8.27 -33.34 17.80
C LYS A 370 -8.69 -34.25 18.97
N GLU A 371 -9.15 -33.68 20.09
CA GLU A 371 -9.62 -34.51 21.22
C GLU A 371 -10.87 -35.31 20.86
N ASN A 372 -11.81 -34.72 20.11
CA ASN A 372 -13.03 -35.40 19.67
C ASN A 372 -12.72 -36.60 18.75
N ILE A 373 -11.80 -36.44 17.79
CA ILE A 373 -11.34 -37.55 16.93
C ILE A 373 -10.74 -38.68 17.77
N TYR A 374 -9.85 -38.37 18.73
CA TYR A 374 -9.25 -39.41 19.55
C TYR A 374 -10.27 -40.07 20.48
N ALA A 375 -11.20 -39.31 21.05
CA ALA A 375 -12.26 -39.83 21.89
C ALA A 375 -13.19 -40.77 21.12
N PHE A 376 -13.57 -40.38 19.90
CA PHE A 376 -14.32 -41.22 18.97
C PHE A 376 -13.56 -42.51 18.62
N ALA A 377 -12.29 -42.41 18.21
CA ALA A 377 -11.48 -43.58 17.88
C ALA A 377 -11.35 -44.56 19.06
N ARG A 378 -11.15 -44.05 20.28
CA ARG A 378 -11.13 -44.87 21.50
C ARG A 378 -12.46 -45.59 21.71
N ALA A 379 -13.59 -44.91 21.53
CA ALA A 379 -14.91 -45.52 21.65
C ALA A 379 -15.17 -46.58 20.58
N GLN A 380 -14.77 -46.33 19.33
CA GLN A 380 -14.91 -47.26 18.22
C GLN A 380 -14.05 -48.54 18.43
N ILE A 381 -12.84 -48.40 18.96
CA ILE A 381 -11.99 -49.54 19.33
C ILE A 381 -12.62 -50.37 20.45
N LEU A 382 -13.14 -49.71 21.49
CA LEU A 382 -13.81 -50.38 22.60
C LEU A 382 -15.10 -51.09 22.15
N PHE A 383 -15.87 -50.48 21.24
CA PHE A 383 -16.98 -51.13 20.56
C PHE A 383 -16.53 -52.37 19.79
N SER A 384 -15.44 -52.27 19.01
CA SER A 384 -14.87 -53.41 18.27
C SER A 384 -14.46 -54.57 19.20
N PHE A 385 -13.90 -54.28 20.38
CA PHE A 385 -13.63 -55.32 21.39
C PHE A 385 -14.91 -56.00 21.88
N SER A 386 -16.00 -55.25 22.04
CA SER A 386 -17.28 -55.82 22.45
C SER A 386 -17.82 -56.82 21.42
N LEU A 387 -17.71 -56.50 20.12
CA LEU A 387 -18.09 -57.39 19.03
C LEU A 387 -17.21 -58.65 18.98
N ILE A 388 -15.89 -58.49 19.13
CA ILE A 388 -14.95 -59.62 19.18
C ILE A 388 -15.32 -60.56 20.34
N LYS A 389 -15.63 -60.02 21.52
CA LYS A 389 -16.01 -60.82 22.70
C LYS A 389 -17.31 -61.59 22.47
N LEU A 390 -18.27 -61.02 21.73
CA LEU A 390 -19.51 -61.71 21.35
C LEU A 390 -19.21 -62.86 20.36
N GLN A 391 -18.38 -62.62 19.35
CA GLN A 391 -18.00 -63.64 18.36
C GLN A 391 -17.11 -64.75 18.94
N GLU A 392 -16.22 -64.45 19.89
CA GLU A 392 -15.34 -65.46 20.52
C GLU A 392 -16.15 -66.57 21.21
N LYS A 393 -17.34 -66.26 21.73
CA LYS A 393 -18.24 -67.24 22.36
C LYS A 393 -18.80 -68.27 21.38
N SER A 394 -18.93 -67.91 20.10
CA SER A 394 -19.51 -68.76 19.05
C SER A 394 -18.49 -69.26 18.01
N SER A 395 -17.20 -68.99 18.21
CA SER A 395 -16.16 -69.20 17.18
C SER A 395 -15.38 -70.51 17.30
N THR A 396 -15.01 -71.08 16.14
CA THR A 396 -14.06 -72.19 16.02
C THR A 396 -12.62 -71.77 16.35
N TYR A 397 -11.72 -72.75 16.58
CA TYR A 397 -10.33 -72.50 16.99
C TYR A 397 -9.54 -71.57 16.04
N LEU A 398 -9.62 -71.79 14.72
CA LEU A 398 -8.93 -70.94 13.73
C LEU A 398 -9.46 -69.50 13.72
N LYS A 399 -10.78 -69.31 13.91
CA LYS A 399 -11.39 -67.98 14.05
C LYS A 399 -10.91 -67.28 15.33
N LYS A 400 -10.79 -68.01 16.45
CA LYS A 400 -10.25 -67.48 17.71
C LYS A 400 -8.83 -66.93 17.55
N ARG A 401 -7.94 -67.63 16.82
CA ARG A 401 -6.56 -67.13 16.58
C ARG A 401 -6.54 -65.80 15.80
N LYS A 402 -7.39 -65.65 14.77
CA LYS A 402 -7.53 -64.40 14.02
C LYS A 402 -8.08 -63.27 14.91
N LEU A 403 -9.09 -63.55 15.72
CA LEU A 403 -9.68 -62.58 16.67
C LEU A 403 -8.64 -62.08 17.70
N THR A 404 -7.81 -62.97 18.24
CA THR A 404 -6.71 -62.58 19.15
C THR A 404 -5.70 -61.64 18.49
N SER A 405 -5.36 -61.87 17.22
CA SER A 405 -4.45 -61.00 16.45
C SER A 405 -5.05 -59.60 16.26
N THR A 406 -6.32 -59.53 15.82
CA THR A 406 -7.05 -58.27 15.67
C THR A 406 -7.14 -57.53 17.00
N ARG A 407 -7.44 -58.24 18.11
CA ARG A 407 -7.48 -57.67 19.45
C ARG A 407 -6.16 -57.03 19.86
N ARG A 408 -5.01 -57.67 19.57
CA ARG A 408 -3.68 -57.10 19.85
C ARG A 408 -3.42 -55.83 19.03
N LYS A 409 -3.83 -55.80 17.76
CA LYS A 409 -3.70 -54.59 16.91
C LYS A 409 -4.53 -53.43 17.46
N LEU A 410 -5.78 -53.68 17.80
CA LEU A 410 -6.68 -52.70 18.42
C LEU A 410 -6.15 -52.19 19.76
N LEU A 411 -5.55 -53.05 20.60
CA LEU A 411 -4.95 -52.63 21.88
C LEU A 411 -3.77 -51.68 21.66
N LYS A 412 -2.93 -51.93 20.65
CA LYS A 412 -1.83 -51.01 20.29
C LYS A 412 -2.37 -49.66 19.82
N GLN A 413 -3.39 -49.65 18.97
CA GLN A 413 -4.04 -48.42 18.52
C GLN A 413 -4.69 -47.66 19.69
N TRP A 414 -5.39 -48.34 20.58
CA TRP A 414 -6.01 -47.71 21.75
C TRP A 414 -4.98 -47.08 22.69
N LYS A 415 -3.86 -47.77 22.95
CA LYS A 415 -2.76 -47.21 23.75
C LYS A 415 -2.19 -45.94 23.13
N LYS A 416 -2.02 -45.91 21.80
CA LYS A 416 -1.60 -44.72 21.06
C LYS A 416 -2.60 -43.57 21.27
N CYS A 417 -3.88 -43.78 20.96
CA CYS A 417 -4.93 -42.76 21.12
C CYS A 417 -5.17 -42.33 22.58
N ARG A 418 -4.75 -43.13 23.56
CA ARG A 418 -4.82 -42.76 24.99
C ARG A 418 -3.62 -41.92 25.43
N GLY A 419 -2.43 -42.20 24.91
CA GLY A 419 -1.23 -41.41 25.18
C GLY A 419 -1.31 -40.01 24.59
N ASP A 420 -1.97 -39.87 23.44
CA ASP A 420 -2.17 -38.59 22.74
C ASP A 420 -3.30 -37.72 23.35
N ARG A 421 -3.73 -38.01 24.58
CA ARG A 421 -4.76 -37.21 25.25
C ARG A 421 -4.21 -35.79 25.38
N ILE A 422 -4.92 -34.83 24.79
CA ILE A 422 -4.55 -33.44 24.96
C ILE A 422 -4.65 -33.17 26.45
N ASP A 423 -3.56 -32.68 27.02
CA ASP A 423 -3.57 -32.18 28.39
C ASP A 423 -4.40 -30.91 28.35
N ALA A 424 -5.72 -31.06 28.48
CA ALA A 424 -6.68 -29.95 28.36
C ALA A 424 -6.41 -28.86 29.41
N GLN A 425 -5.63 -29.18 30.44
CA GLN A 425 -5.10 -28.23 31.42
C GLN A 425 -4.02 -27.29 30.85
N ASN A 426 -3.36 -27.66 29.74
CA ASN A 426 -2.34 -26.85 29.05
C ASN A 426 -2.88 -26.06 27.85
N LEU A 427 -4.16 -26.28 27.48
CA LEU A 427 -4.86 -25.48 26.48
C LEU A 427 -4.93 -23.96 26.81
N PRO A 428 -5.06 -23.54 28.08
CA PRO A 428 -5.17 -22.12 28.42
C PRO A 428 -3.84 -21.36 28.38
N SER A 429 -2.69 -22.05 28.46
CA SER A 429 -1.38 -21.41 28.68
C SER A 429 -0.61 -21.07 27.40
N SER A 430 -0.98 -21.61 26.23
CA SER A 430 -0.31 -21.33 24.96
C SER A 430 -1.11 -20.44 24.00
N LEU A 431 -2.32 -20.04 24.39
CA LEU A 431 -3.10 -19.02 23.69
C LEU A 431 -2.65 -17.66 24.22
N ALA A 432 -2.35 -16.72 23.32
CA ALA A 432 -1.65 -15.46 23.57
C ALA A 432 -2.07 -14.68 24.86
N PRO A 433 -1.16 -13.91 25.48
CA PRO A 433 -1.28 -13.32 26.82
C PRO A 433 -2.24 -12.11 26.95
N HIS A 434 -3.40 -12.14 26.29
CA HIS A 434 -4.43 -11.12 26.51
C HIS A 434 -5.17 -11.43 27.83
N THR A 435 -4.83 -10.70 28.88
CA THR A 435 -5.23 -10.97 30.26
C THR A 435 -6.70 -10.66 30.59
N CYS A 436 -7.50 -10.15 29.64
CA CYS A 436 -8.96 -10.13 29.70
C CYS A 436 -9.50 -9.86 28.28
N PRO A 437 -10.40 -10.70 27.73
CA PRO A 437 -11.04 -10.42 26.45
C PRO A 437 -11.93 -9.17 26.56
N THR A 438 -11.99 -8.36 25.50
CA THR A 438 -12.85 -7.17 25.50
C THR A 438 -14.33 -7.57 25.43
N ARG A 439 -15.23 -6.64 25.75
CA ARG A 439 -16.66 -6.88 25.57
C ARG A 439 -17.01 -7.16 24.10
N SER A 440 -16.39 -6.45 23.18
CA SER A 440 -16.64 -6.60 21.74
C SER A 440 -16.16 -7.96 21.24
N GLU A 441 -14.97 -8.40 21.68
CA GLU A 441 -14.42 -9.73 21.42
C GLU A 441 -15.39 -10.84 21.89
N LEU A 442 -15.89 -10.73 23.13
CA LEU A 442 -16.84 -11.69 23.71
C LEU A 442 -18.17 -11.74 22.93
N VAL A 443 -18.74 -10.59 22.59
CA VAL A 443 -19.99 -10.51 21.82
C VAL A 443 -19.83 -11.14 20.45
N TYR A 444 -18.71 -10.87 19.78
CA TYR A 444 -18.42 -11.44 18.47
C TYR A 444 -18.24 -12.97 18.53
N ARG A 445 -17.49 -13.44 19.54
CA ARG A 445 -17.30 -14.87 19.78
C ARG A 445 -18.63 -15.58 20.01
N ASP A 446 -19.48 -15.03 20.88
CA ASP A 446 -20.76 -15.64 21.23
C ASP A 446 -21.71 -15.66 20.02
N LYS A 447 -21.70 -14.62 19.19
CA LYS A 447 -22.45 -14.59 17.92
C LYS A 447 -22.08 -15.78 17.02
N LEU A 448 -20.79 -16.06 16.82
CA LEU A 448 -20.33 -17.15 15.97
C LEU A 448 -20.66 -18.53 16.58
N LEU A 449 -20.50 -18.68 17.89
CA LEU A 449 -20.86 -19.91 18.60
C LEU A 449 -22.36 -20.20 18.53
N VAL A 450 -23.21 -19.18 18.67
CA VAL A 450 -24.67 -19.31 18.53
C VAL A 450 -25.05 -19.69 17.11
N ALA A 451 -24.45 -19.07 16.09
CA ALA A 451 -24.68 -19.43 14.69
C ALA A 451 -24.30 -20.88 14.40
N ALA A 452 -23.12 -21.31 14.87
CA ALA A 452 -22.66 -22.70 14.74
C ALA A 452 -23.58 -23.70 15.45
N LEU A 453 -24.06 -23.35 16.65
CA LEU A 453 -24.98 -24.20 17.41
C LEU A 453 -26.34 -24.34 16.75
N ALA A 454 -26.88 -23.24 16.21
CA ALA A 454 -28.16 -23.24 15.47
C ALA A 454 -28.07 -24.14 14.23
N ALA A 455 -27.05 -23.91 13.39
CA ALA A 455 -26.82 -24.71 12.18
C ALA A 455 -26.56 -26.20 12.49
N ALA A 456 -25.88 -26.50 13.61
CA ALA A 456 -25.64 -27.87 14.03
C ALA A 456 -26.93 -28.60 14.41
N LYS A 457 -27.87 -27.91 15.09
CA LYS A 457 -29.19 -28.48 15.44
C LYS A 457 -29.99 -28.82 14.19
N GLU A 458 -30.05 -27.91 13.22
CA GLU A 458 -30.73 -28.14 11.93
C GLU A 458 -30.12 -29.32 11.17
N THR A 459 -28.79 -29.43 11.16
CA THR A 459 -28.09 -30.54 10.50
C THR A 459 -28.42 -31.88 11.16
N SER A 460 -28.56 -31.91 12.49
CA SER A 460 -28.87 -33.12 13.24
C SER A 460 -30.34 -33.57 13.09
N SER A 461 -31.29 -32.64 13.05
CA SER A 461 -32.72 -32.97 12.91
C SER A 461 -33.05 -33.62 11.55
N HIS A 462 -32.29 -33.30 10.51
CA HIS A 462 -32.46 -33.92 9.19
C HIS A 462 -31.81 -35.31 9.05
N ALA A 463 -30.99 -35.73 10.02
CA ALA A 463 -30.19 -36.94 9.91
C ALA A 463 -30.78 -38.17 10.64
N ASP A 464 -32.06 -38.15 11.00
CA ASP A 464 -32.74 -39.18 11.83
C ASP A 464 -32.05 -39.44 13.19
N LEU A 465 -31.26 -38.47 13.68
CA LEU A 465 -30.54 -38.56 14.96
C LEU A 465 -31.46 -38.26 16.16
N ASP A 466 -32.65 -37.70 15.94
CA ASP A 466 -33.58 -37.28 16.98
C ASP A 466 -34.24 -38.43 17.75
N THR A 467 -34.16 -39.67 17.24
CA THR A 467 -34.68 -40.88 17.90
C THR A 467 -33.98 -41.22 19.23
N TRP A 468 -32.98 -40.43 19.65
CA TRP A 468 -32.12 -40.67 20.81
C TRP A 468 -32.08 -39.51 21.82
N SER A 469 -32.96 -38.53 21.68
CA SER A 469 -32.93 -37.27 22.45
C SER A 469 -33.70 -37.28 23.79
N GLU A 470 -34.04 -38.45 24.33
CA GLU A 470 -34.52 -38.62 25.72
C GLU A 470 -33.39 -38.90 26.73
#